data_AF-A0A0D0E2C3-F1
#
_entry.id   AF-A0A0D0E2C3-F1
#
_cell.length_a   1.000
_cell.length_b   1.000
_cell.length_c   1.000
_cell.angle_alpha   90.00
_cell.angle_beta   90.00
_cell.angle_gamma   90.00
#
_symmetry.space_group_name_H-M   'P 1'
#
loop_
_entity.id
_entity.type
_entity.pdbx_description
1 polymer ?
#
loop_
_entity_poly.entity_id
_entity_poly.type
_entity_poly.pdbx_seq_one_letter_code
_entity_poly.pdbx_strand_id
1 'polypeptide(L)'
;MHSPGSFFRFLQTPLNVVCAHNFSSTAIALILDFMAHDKTRDPVEVTTAMLEDRCFLYKDMQFPQKHKIYCSTFIITLLGSVHLTAVQGHAAVPSLKTDKLAYSGMQGAVGMSSAAVEHALTLIQKGHIDVNKSLKSIKGGKLSITLPKSLNKYTGKQTSTPYLFSDQYWGRAVRSYTYSLSTQGKDYIHNIIQLACETVWGTGVLSLSTEVGNDGPEELDECAYLCE
;
A
#
# COMPACT_ATOMS: atom_id res chain seq x y z
N MET A 1 28.33 -7.31 1.79
CA MET A 1 27.32 -7.03 2.84
C MET A 1 27.19 -5.52 2.97
N HIS A 2 26.07 -4.93 2.58
CA HIS A 2 25.75 -3.51 2.83
C HIS A 2 24.37 -3.42 3.46
N SER A 3 24.27 -2.68 4.56
CA SER A 3 23.01 -2.48 5.30
C SER A 3 22.32 -1.19 4.85
N PRO A 4 21.03 -1.23 4.43
CA PRO A 4 20.31 -0.05 3.95
C PRO A 4 19.70 0.76 5.12
N GLY A 5 20.56 1.37 5.94
CA GLY A 5 20.16 1.91 7.26
C GLY A 5 19.83 3.40 7.38
N SER A 6 19.76 4.19 6.30
CA SER A 6 19.86 5.66 6.41
C SER A 6 18.80 6.51 5.68
N PHE A 7 17.73 5.93 5.12
CA PHE A 7 16.80 6.71 4.27
C PHE A 7 15.57 7.31 4.99
N PHE A 8 15.23 6.87 6.21
CA PHE A 8 13.95 7.22 6.85
C PHE A 8 14.10 8.10 8.11
N ARG A 9 14.06 9.42 7.92
CA ARG A 9 13.57 10.42 8.89
C ARG A 9 12.84 11.55 8.16
N PHE A 10 11.94 12.25 8.88
CA PHE A 10 11.02 13.35 8.48
C PHE A 10 9.66 12.85 7.95
N LEU A 11 8.50 13.09 8.58
CA LEU A 11 7.97 14.31 9.22
C LEU A 11 6.94 13.99 10.33
N GLN A 12 6.62 14.99 11.15
CA GLN A 12 5.69 14.87 12.29
C GLN A 12 4.40 15.68 12.04
N THR A 13 3.30 14.96 11.78
CA THR A 13 1.91 15.43 11.56
C THR A 13 0.94 14.41 12.16
N PRO A 14 -0.39 14.65 12.26
CA PRO A 14 -1.34 13.68 12.83
C PRO A 14 -1.24 12.29 12.16
N LEU A 15 -1.31 11.24 12.99
CA LEU A 15 -0.91 9.86 12.66
C LEU A 15 -1.47 9.34 11.32
N ASN A 16 -2.75 9.62 11.05
CA ASN A 16 -3.45 9.18 9.84
C ASN A 16 -2.91 9.84 8.55
N VAL A 17 -2.49 11.11 8.63
CA VAL A 17 -1.89 11.84 7.50
C VAL A 17 -0.46 11.37 7.25
N VAL A 18 0.30 11.10 8.31
CA VAL A 18 1.65 10.51 8.21
C VAL A 18 1.59 9.11 7.60
N CYS A 19 0.68 8.25 8.07
CA CYS A 19 0.49 6.92 7.49
C CYS A 19 0.19 7.01 5.98
N ALA A 20 -0.87 7.72 5.59
CA ALA A 20 -1.26 7.84 4.17
C ALA A 20 -0.11 8.36 3.28
N HIS A 21 0.63 9.37 3.74
CA HIS A 21 1.79 9.88 3.01
C HIS A 21 2.94 8.86 2.91
N ASN A 22 3.24 8.14 3.99
CA ASN A 22 4.29 7.12 4.01
C ASN A 22 3.93 5.90 3.15
N PHE A 23 2.66 5.46 3.19
CA PHE A 23 2.14 4.42 2.30
C PHE A 23 2.29 4.83 0.83
N SER A 24 1.80 6.00 0.44
CA SER A 24 1.88 6.43 -0.97
C SER A 24 3.29 6.68 -1.47
N SER A 25 4.15 7.31 -0.66
CA SER A 25 5.54 7.59 -1.08
C SER A 25 6.38 6.31 -1.18
N THR A 26 6.20 5.37 -0.25
CA THR A 26 6.86 4.06 -0.30
C THR A 26 6.32 3.20 -1.44
N ALA A 27 5.00 3.20 -1.69
CA ALA A 27 4.40 2.51 -2.83
C ALA A 27 4.99 3.00 -4.17
N ILE A 28 5.10 4.33 -4.35
CA ILE A 28 5.72 4.89 -5.56
C ILE A 28 7.21 4.50 -5.65
N ALA A 29 7.96 4.49 -4.55
CA ALA A 29 9.35 4.04 -4.55
C ALA A 29 9.47 2.56 -4.96
N LEU A 30 8.59 1.67 -4.47
CA LEU A 30 8.56 0.25 -4.83
C LEU A 30 8.22 0.03 -6.32
N ILE A 31 7.24 0.75 -6.86
CA ILE A 31 6.91 0.66 -8.30
C ILE A 31 8.05 1.22 -9.16
N LEU A 32 8.69 2.33 -8.77
CA LEU A 32 9.85 2.85 -9.49
C LEU A 32 11.04 1.88 -9.46
N ASP A 33 11.30 1.20 -8.34
CA ASP A 33 12.35 0.18 -8.26
C ASP A 33 12.04 -1.03 -9.15
N PHE A 34 10.81 -1.53 -9.15
CA PHE A 34 10.36 -2.58 -10.07
C PHE A 34 10.57 -2.19 -11.54
N MET A 35 10.18 -0.96 -11.93
CA MET A 35 10.40 -0.43 -13.28
C MET A 35 11.89 -0.14 -13.59
N ALA A 36 12.76 -0.02 -12.58
CA ALA A 36 14.20 0.10 -12.80
C ALA A 36 14.85 -1.24 -13.19
N HIS A 37 14.23 -2.35 -12.79
CA HIS A 37 14.67 -3.72 -13.11
C HIS A 37 14.12 -4.19 -14.46
N ASP A 38 12.91 -3.78 -14.85
CA ASP A 38 12.37 -4.01 -16.20
C ASP A 38 12.59 -2.80 -17.13
N LYS A 39 13.61 -2.90 -17.98
CA LYS A 39 13.97 -1.87 -18.97
C LYS A 39 13.48 -2.20 -20.38
N THR A 40 12.74 -3.30 -20.57
CA THR A 40 12.39 -3.80 -21.91
C THR A 40 10.99 -3.41 -22.32
N ARG A 41 10.08 -3.24 -21.36
CA ARG A 41 8.68 -2.84 -21.59
C ARG A 41 8.46 -1.35 -21.29
N ASP A 42 7.46 -0.75 -21.91
CA ASP A 42 7.10 0.63 -21.61
C ASP A 42 6.39 0.74 -20.24
N PRO A 43 6.75 1.69 -19.35
CA PRO A 43 6.13 1.77 -18.03
C PRO A 43 4.63 2.08 -18.04
N VAL A 44 4.08 2.74 -19.06
CA VAL A 44 2.63 2.99 -19.18
C VAL A 44 1.91 1.71 -19.62
N GLU A 45 2.50 0.95 -20.54
CA GLU A 45 2.01 -0.38 -20.93
C GLU A 45 2.00 -1.33 -19.72
N VAL A 46 3.11 -1.44 -18.99
CA VAL A 46 3.22 -2.31 -17.80
C VAL A 46 2.25 -1.89 -16.70
N THR A 47 2.13 -0.59 -16.40
CA THR A 47 1.17 -0.14 -15.37
C THR A 47 -0.27 -0.29 -15.80
N THR A 48 -0.59 -0.19 -17.10
CA THR A 48 -1.92 -0.51 -17.62
C THR A 48 -2.24 -1.99 -17.41
N ALA A 49 -1.39 -2.89 -17.86
CA ALA A 49 -1.58 -4.34 -17.70
C ALA A 49 -1.59 -4.81 -16.23
N MET A 50 -0.96 -4.05 -15.31
CA MET A 50 -1.04 -4.33 -13.87
C MET A 50 -2.34 -3.86 -13.23
N LEU A 51 -2.94 -2.76 -13.73
CA LEU A 51 -4.22 -2.22 -13.28
C LEU A 51 -5.40 -3.00 -13.88
N GLU A 52 -5.28 -3.43 -15.13
CA GLU A 52 -6.15 -4.43 -15.76
C GLU A 52 -6.12 -5.73 -14.94
N ASP A 53 -7.32 -6.25 -14.64
CA ASP A 53 -7.59 -7.38 -13.72
C ASP A 53 -6.94 -7.28 -12.32
N ARG A 54 -6.38 -6.11 -11.98
CA ARG A 54 -5.65 -5.80 -10.74
C ARG A 54 -4.58 -6.83 -10.41
N CYS A 55 -3.86 -7.28 -11.43
CA CYS A 55 -2.79 -8.28 -11.33
C CYS A 55 -1.76 -7.93 -10.23
N PHE A 56 -1.54 -6.64 -9.95
CA PHE A 56 -0.66 -6.14 -8.88
C PHE A 56 -1.01 -6.64 -7.45
N LEU A 57 -2.21 -7.17 -7.21
CA LEU A 57 -2.61 -7.73 -5.92
C LEU A 57 -2.06 -9.15 -5.69
N TYR A 58 -1.81 -9.91 -6.76
CA TYR A 58 -1.48 -11.33 -6.67
C TYR A 58 0.00 -11.59 -6.41
N LYS A 59 0.31 -12.67 -5.68
CA LYS A 59 1.70 -13.13 -5.47
C LYS A 59 2.43 -13.39 -6.79
N ASP A 60 1.74 -13.99 -7.74
CA ASP A 60 2.21 -14.19 -9.12
C ASP A 60 1.30 -13.37 -10.04
N MET A 61 1.89 -12.43 -10.78
CA MET A 61 1.17 -11.54 -11.70
C MET A 61 0.96 -12.15 -13.09
N GLN A 62 1.67 -13.23 -13.44
CA GLN A 62 1.50 -13.95 -14.70
C GLN A 62 0.50 -15.09 -14.56
N PHE A 63 0.43 -15.69 -13.38
CA PHE A 63 -0.51 -16.78 -13.06
C PHE A 63 -1.32 -16.44 -11.79
N PRO A 64 -2.32 -15.55 -11.89
CA PRO A 64 -3.14 -15.14 -10.75
C PRO A 64 -3.84 -16.32 -10.09
N GLN A 65 -3.64 -16.49 -8.78
CA GLN A 65 -4.30 -17.50 -7.97
C GLN A 65 -5.19 -16.81 -6.95
N LYS A 66 -6.52 -17.03 -7.00
CA LYS A 66 -7.49 -16.40 -6.07
C LYS A 66 -7.06 -16.48 -4.61
N HIS A 67 -6.58 -17.64 -4.15
CA HIS A 67 -6.11 -17.84 -2.78
C HIS A 67 -4.76 -17.15 -2.42
N LYS A 68 -4.19 -16.36 -3.33
CA LYS A 68 -2.95 -15.56 -3.18
C LYS A 68 -3.13 -14.09 -3.60
N ILE A 69 -4.38 -13.58 -3.62
CA ILE A 69 -4.67 -12.15 -3.74
C ILE A 69 -4.14 -11.40 -2.48
N TYR A 70 -3.86 -10.09 -2.61
CA TYR A 70 -3.17 -9.26 -1.61
C TYR A 70 -1.80 -9.78 -1.11
N CYS A 71 -1.24 -10.82 -1.73
CA CYS A 71 0.04 -11.43 -1.36
C CYS A 71 1.18 -11.03 -2.30
N SER A 72 0.99 -10.02 -3.16
CA SER A 72 2.06 -9.51 -4.03
C SER A 72 3.19 -8.89 -3.21
N THR A 73 4.41 -8.93 -3.77
CA THR A 73 5.60 -8.32 -3.16
C THR A 73 5.38 -6.86 -2.79
N PHE A 74 4.59 -6.11 -3.57
CA PHE A 74 4.26 -4.72 -3.29
C PHE A 74 3.45 -4.57 -2.00
N ILE A 75 2.37 -5.35 -1.83
CA ILE A 75 1.52 -5.29 -0.64
C ILE A 75 2.29 -5.76 0.60
N ILE A 76 2.98 -6.89 0.50
CA ILE A 76 3.74 -7.49 1.61
C ILE A 76 4.88 -6.58 2.07
N THR A 77 5.67 -6.04 1.14
CA THR A 77 6.78 -5.13 1.47
C THR A 77 6.27 -3.81 2.04
N LEU A 78 5.17 -3.28 1.50
CA LEU A 78 4.61 -2.01 1.96
C LEU A 78 3.98 -2.14 3.37
N LEU A 79 3.24 -3.22 3.62
CA LEU A 79 2.70 -3.54 4.95
C LEU A 79 3.84 -3.69 5.98
N GLY A 80 4.90 -4.43 5.64
CA GLY A 80 6.03 -4.63 6.54
C GLY A 80 6.84 -3.37 6.82
N SER A 81 7.21 -2.63 5.78
CA SER A 81 8.07 -1.44 5.89
C SER A 81 7.39 -0.22 6.48
N VAL A 82 6.10 0.01 6.18
CA VAL A 82 5.36 1.20 6.64
C VAL A 82 4.54 0.94 7.90
N HIS A 83 3.85 -0.21 7.99
CA HIS A 83 2.94 -0.48 9.10
C HIS A 83 3.60 -1.28 10.22
N LEU A 84 4.09 -2.49 9.92
CA LEU A 84 4.66 -3.38 10.94
C LEU A 84 5.85 -2.75 11.65
N THR A 85 6.76 -2.12 10.90
CA THR A 85 7.90 -1.38 11.47
C THR A 85 7.47 -0.19 12.34
N ALA A 86 6.31 0.44 12.05
CA ALA A 86 5.80 1.55 12.85
C ALA A 86 5.11 1.10 14.15
N VAL A 87 4.54 -0.11 14.21
CA VAL A 87 3.96 -0.69 15.45
C VAL A 87 4.96 -1.51 16.27
N GLN A 88 6.09 -1.91 15.68
CA GLN A 88 7.16 -2.63 16.38
C GLN A 88 7.73 -1.80 17.54
N GLY A 89 7.97 -2.47 18.69
CA GLY A 89 8.54 -1.82 19.89
C GLY A 89 7.55 -1.02 20.74
N HIS A 90 6.24 -1.02 20.42
CA HIS A 90 5.23 -0.47 21.32
C HIS A 90 5.16 -1.28 22.62
N ALA A 91 5.06 -0.58 23.75
CA ALA A 91 4.89 -1.24 25.04
C ALA A 91 3.55 -1.99 25.08
N ALA A 92 3.58 -3.26 25.49
CA ALA A 92 2.35 -4.00 25.78
C ALA A 92 1.66 -3.33 26.98
N VAL A 93 0.43 -2.86 26.77
CA VAL A 93 -0.40 -2.24 27.82
C VAL A 93 -1.62 -3.15 28.00
N PRO A 94 -1.60 -4.09 28.98
CA PRO A 94 -2.62 -5.14 29.09
C PRO A 94 -4.05 -4.59 29.26
N SER A 95 -4.21 -3.44 29.92
CA SER A 95 -5.49 -2.76 30.10
C SER A 95 -6.11 -2.26 28.79
N LEU A 96 -5.30 -2.03 27.75
CA LEU A 96 -5.75 -1.63 26.41
C LEU A 96 -5.87 -2.80 25.44
N LYS A 97 -5.54 -4.04 25.86
CA LYS A 97 -5.49 -5.24 25.00
C LYS A 97 -4.69 -4.98 23.71
N THR A 98 -3.52 -4.34 23.86
CA THR A 98 -2.66 -3.86 22.75
C THR A 98 -2.43 -4.90 21.67
N ASP A 99 -2.32 -6.17 22.04
CA ASP A 99 -2.07 -7.28 21.12
C ASP A 99 -3.28 -7.48 20.19
N LYS A 100 -4.51 -7.50 20.74
CA LYS A 100 -5.74 -7.55 19.93
C LYS A 100 -5.90 -6.27 19.09
N LEU A 101 -5.50 -5.11 19.62
CA LEU A 101 -5.56 -3.84 18.90
C LEU A 101 -4.62 -3.83 17.69
N ALA A 102 -3.39 -4.33 17.83
CA ALA A 102 -2.41 -4.47 16.75
C ALA A 102 -2.94 -5.32 15.59
N TYR A 103 -3.70 -6.39 15.87
CA TYR A 103 -4.34 -7.20 14.83
C TYR A 103 -5.64 -6.60 14.27
N SER A 104 -6.41 -5.86 15.07
CA SER A 104 -7.72 -5.31 14.65
C SER A 104 -7.66 -4.19 13.59
N GLY A 105 -6.47 -3.67 13.26
CA GLY A 105 -6.27 -2.70 12.18
C GLY A 105 -5.80 -3.30 10.85
N MET A 106 -5.45 -4.58 10.81
CA MET A 106 -4.61 -5.13 9.72
C MET A 106 -5.33 -5.25 8.38
N GLN A 107 -6.65 -5.48 8.36
CA GLN A 107 -7.45 -5.40 7.13
C GLN A 107 -7.41 -3.98 6.53
N GLY A 108 -7.46 -2.95 7.38
CA GLY A 108 -7.29 -1.56 6.98
C GLY A 108 -5.87 -1.26 6.47
N ALA A 109 -4.84 -1.84 7.08
CA ALA A 109 -3.45 -1.66 6.65
C ALA A 109 -3.17 -2.35 5.29
N VAL A 110 -3.71 -3.55 5.04
CA VAL A 110 -3.62 -4.24 3.74
C VAL A 110 -4.46 -3.52 2.68
N GLY A 111 -5.67 -3.04 3.02
CA GLY A 111 -6.49 -2.23 2.13
C GLY A 111 -5.86 -0.89 1.76
N MET A 112 -5.21 -0.23 2.72
CA MET A 112 -4.43 1.00 2.49
C MET A 112 -3.19 0.74 1.65
N SER A 113 -2.50 -0.37 1.86
CA SER A 113 -1.38 -0.81 1.01
C SER A 113 -1.84 -1.03 -0.43
N SER A 114 -2.99 -1.66 -0.63
CA SER A 114 -3.58 -1.96 -1.94
C SER A 114 -3.93 -0.68 -2.70
N ALA A 115 -4.66 0.23 -2.06
CA ALA A 115 -4.99 1.53 -2.65
C ALA A 115 -3.75 2.41 -2.91
N ALA A 116 -2.71 2.34 -2.07
CA ALA A 116 -1.48 3.10 -2.27
C ALA A 116 -0.66 2.59 -3.47
N VAL A 117 -0.64 1.27 -3.71
CA VAL A 117 -0.02 0.68 -4.91
C VAL A 117 -0.84 1.01 -6.15
N GLU A 118 -2.16 0.89 -6.12
CA GLU A 118 -3.05 1.30 -7.23
C GLU A 118 -2.87 2.78 -7.58
N HIS A 119 -2.75 3.65 -6.57
CA HIS A 119 -2.47 5.07 -6.76
C HIS A 119 -1.12 5.30 -7.46
N ALA A 120 -0.06 4.62 -7.01
CA ALA A 120 1.27 4.72 -7.62
C ALA A 120 1.28 4.28 -9.09
N LEU A 121 0.61 3.16 -9.40
CA LEU A 121 0.41 2.67 -10.77
C LEU A 121 -0.39 3.66 -11.61
N THR A 122 -1.51 4.16 -11.09
CA THR A 122 -2.38 5.15 -11.77
C THR A 122 -1.65 6.44 -12.12
N LEU A 123 -0.75 6.91 -11.25
CA LEU A 123 0.06 8.10 -11.49
C LEU A 123 1.07 7.91 -12.63
N ILE A 124 1.64 6.71 -12.78
CA ILE A 124 2.55 6.39 -13.90
C ILE A 124 1.74 6.19 -15.19
N GLN A 125 0.66 5.40 -15.13
CA GLN A 125 -0.24 5.13 -16.26
C GLN A 125 -0.74 6.42 -16.92
N LYS A 126 -1.17 7.41 -16.12
CA LYS A 126 -1.67 8.72 -16.60
C LYS A 126 -0.56 9.71 -16.95
N GLY A 127 0.70 9.28 -16.97
CA GLY A 127 1.86 10.14 -17.25
C GLY A 127 2.11 11.25 -16.23
N HIS A 128 1.51 11.16 -15.04
CA HIS A 128 1.70 12.12 -13.94
C HIS A 128 3.05 11.92 -13.24
N ILE A 129 3.62 10.70 -13.32
CA ILE A 129 4.99 10.38 -12.95
C ILE A 129 5.74 9.86 -14.17
N ASP A 130 6.72 10.64 -14.64
CA ASP A 130 7.71 10.18 -15.61
C ASP A 130 8.74 9.29 -14.88
N VAL A 131 8.68 7.98 -15.16
CA VAL A 131 9.58 6.98 -14.56
C VAL A 131 11.04 7.26 -14.93
N ASN A 132 11.34 7.54 -16.20
CA ASN A 132 12.71 7.79 -16.66
C ASN A 132 13.35 9.01 -16.00
N LYS A 133 12.58 10.10 -15.82
CA LYS A 133 13.01 11.29 -15.08
C LYS A 133 13.17 11.01 -13.59
N SER A 134 12.26 10.23 -13.00
CA SER A 134 12.31 9.84 -11.59
C SER A 134 13.56 8.98 -11.28
N LEU A 135 13.84 7.97 -12.10
CA LEU A 135 15.04 7.12 -12.00
C LEU A 135 16.34 7.92 -12.19
N LYS A 136 16.37 8.91 -13.08
CA LYS A 136 17.50 9.86 -13.20
C LYS A 136 17.68 10.68 -11.92
N SER A 137 16.60 11.13 -11.29
CA SER A 137 16.66 11.85 -10.01
C SER A 137 17.20 10.98 -8.86
N ILE A 138 16.76 9.71 -8.77
CA ILE A 138 17.27 8.75 -7.77
C ILE A 138 18.79 8.56 -7.90
N LYS A 139 19.31 8.43 -9.13
CA LYS A 139 20.76 8.36 -9.38
C LYS A 139 21.52 9.62 -8.96
N GLY A 140 20.85 10.77 -8.91
CA GLY A 140 21.35 12.03 -8.34
C GLY A 140 21.28 12.11 -6.81
N GLY A 141 20.95 11.01 -6.12
CA GLY A 141 20.92 10.92 -4.66
C GLY A 141 19.63 11.40 -4.00
N LYS A 142 18.60 11.82 -4.76
CA LYS A 142 17.32 12.26 -4.21
C LYS A 142 16.14 11.86 -5.10
N LEU A 143 15.22 11.07 -4.53
CA LEU A 143 13.90 10.88 -5.15
C LEU A 143 13.14 12.21 -5.11
N SER A 144 12.90 12.81 -6.27
CA SER A 144 12.16 14.06 -6.41
C SER A 144 10.99 13.85 -7.38
N ILE A 145 9.81 13.61 -6.82
CA ILE A 145 8.58 13.41 -7.59
C ILE A 145 7.78 14.71 -7.55
N THR A 146 7.66 15.37 -8.70
CA THR A 146 6.85 16.58 -8.86
C THR A 146 5.54 16.19 -9.55
N LEU A 147 4.48 16.01 -8.76
CA LEU A 147 3.14 15.78 -9.29
C LEU A 147 2.65 16.99 -10.11
N PRO A 148 1.77 16.79 -11.10
CA PRO A 148 1.18 17.89 -11.85
C PRO A 148 0.43 18.86 -10.94
N LYS A 149 0.35 20.13 -11.38
CA LYS A 149 -0.48 21.13 -10.71
C LYS A 149 -1.72 21.41 -11.55
N SER A 150 -2.87 21.38 -10.89
CA SER A 150 -4.17 21.77 -11.43
C SER A 150 -4.58 23.13 -10.89
N LEU A 151 -5.33 23.92 -11.66
CA LEU A 151 -5.90 25.16 -11.16
C LEU A 151 -7.15 24.85 -10.32
N ASN A 152 -7.12 25.17 -9.02
CA ASN A 152 -8.31 25.07 -8.20
C ASN A 152 -9.26 26.23 -8.56
N LYS A 153 -10.41 25.88 -9.18
CA LYS A 153 -11.41 26.84 -9.65
C LYS A 153 -11.99 27.75 -8.55
N TYR A 154 -12.02 27.29 -7.30
CA TYR A 154 -12.57 28.04 -6.16
C TYR A 154 -11.57 29.02 -5.53
N THR A 155 -10.28 28.68 -5.54
CA THR A 155 -9.23 29.50 -4.88
C THR A 155 -8.32 30.25 -5.84
N GLY A 156 -8.40 29.97 -7.14
CA GLY A 156 -7.51 30.51 -8.17
C GLY A 156 -6.04 30.05 -8.04
N LYS A 157 -5.72 29.18 -7.07
CA LYS A 157 -4.35 28.71 -6.80
C LYS A 157 -4.08 27.41 -7.54
N GLN A 158 -2.85 27.27 -8.05
CA GLN A 158 -2.36 25.99 -8.54
C GLN A 158 -2.07 25.04 -7.39
N THR A 159 -2.60 23.82 -7.45
CA THR A 159 -2.40 22.77 -6.45
C THR A 159 -2.25 21.38 -7.07
N SER A 160 -1.44 20.54 -6.43
CA SER A 160 -1.34 19.10 -6.72
C SER A 160 -2.29 18.26 -5.87
N THR A 161 -3.17 18.86 -5.05
CA THR A 161 -4.11 18.16 -4.15
C THR A 161 -4.87 16.99 -4.78
N PRO A 162 -5.40 17.07 -6.03
CA PRO A 162 -6.12 15.94 -6.65
C PRO A 162 -5.26 14.69 -6.91
N TYR A 163 -3.94 14.81 -6.86
CA TYR A 163 -2.98 13.72 -7.06
C TYR A 163 -2.36 13.24 -5.73
N LEU A 164 -2.88 13.70 -4.57
CA LEU A 164 -2.40 13.28 -3.26
C LEU A 164 -3.22 12.10 -2.74
N PHE A 165 -2.51 11.07 -2.25
CA PHE A 165 -3.13 9.98 -1.52
C PHE A 165 -3.72 10.50 -0.21
N SER A 166 -5.05 10.58 -0.17
CA SER A 166 -5.82 11.17 0.92
C SER A 166 -7.24 10.64 0.88
N ASP A 167 -7.94 10.61 2.02
CA ASP A 167 -9.28 10.03 2.14
C ASP A 167 -10.29 10.64 1.14
N GLN A 168 -10.17 11.94 0.83
CA GLN A 168 -11.03 12.63 -0.14
C GLN A 168 -11.01 12.02 -1.55
N TYR A 169 -9.87 11.49 -2.00
CA TYR A 169 -9.70 10.97 -3.37
C TYR A 169 -9.53 9.43 -3.39
N TRP A 170 -8.90 8.86 -2.38
CA TRP A 170 -8.54 7.43 -2.32
C TRP A 170 -9.23 6.67 -1.18
N GLY A 171 -9.96 7.36 -0.29
CA GLY A 171 -10.66 6.73 0.84
C GLY A 171 -11.71 5.71 0.40
N ARG A 172 -12.34 5.90 -0.77
CA ARG A 172 -13.24 4.90 -1.38
C ARG A 172 -12.47 3.61 -1.65
N ALA A 173 -11.39 3.65 -2.44
CA ALA A 173 -10.58 2.47 -2.77
C ALA A 173 -10.04 1.76 -1.52
N VAL A 174 -9.55 2.52 -0.52
CA VAL A 174 -9.12 1.94 0.77
C VAL A 174 -10.26 1.17 1.45
N ARG A 175 -11.46 1.76 1.52
CA ARG A 175 -12.64 1.10 2.11
C ARG A 175 -13.06 -0.13 1.30
N SER A 176 -13.10 -0.05 -0.02
CA SER A 176 -13.52 -1.19 -0.85
C SER A 176 -12.54 -2.37 -0.76
N TYR A 177 -11.22 -2.12 -0.74
CA TYR A 177 -10.25 -3.20 -0.46
C TYR A 177 -10.39 -3.77 0.94
N THR A 178 -10.56 -2.91 1.96
CA THR A 178 -10.79 -3.36 3.34
C THR A 178 -12.05 -4.21 3.46
N TYR A 179 -13.10 -3.87 2.72
CA TYR A 179 -14.34 -4.66 2.63
C TYR A 179 -14.12 -6.01 1.94
N SER A 180 -13.46 -6.05 0.78
CA SER A 180 -13.09 -7.30 0.10
C SER A 180 -12.12 -8.19 0.91
N LEU A 181 -11.41 -7.61 1.89
CA LEU A 181 -10.61 -8.33 2.90
C LEU A 181 -11.42 -8.76 4.14
N SER A 182 -12.58 -8.15 4.38
CA SER A 182 -13.48 -8.52 5.48
C SER A 182 -14.33 -9.76 5.16
N THR A 183 -14.60 -10.01 3.87
CA THR A 183 -15.20 -11.26 3.39
C THR A 183 -14.22 -12.45 3.46
N GLN A 184 -12.92 -12.20 3.62
CA GLN A 184 -11.91 -13.24 3.83
C GLN A 184 -11.81 -13.62 5.31
N GLY A 185 -11.75 -14.92 5.59
CA GLY A 185 -11.64 -15.46 6.94
C GLY A 185 -10.40 -14.95 7.69
N LYS A 186 -10.46 -14.91 9.03
CA LYS A 186 -9.39 -14.32 9.87
C LYS A 186 -8.02 -14.94 9.64
N ASP A 187 -7.97 -16.24 9.38
CA ASP A 187 -6.74 -16.99 9.09
C ASP A 187 -6.06 -16.51 7.78
N TYR A 188 -6.86 -16.03 6.81
CA TYR A 188 -6.34 -15.46 5.57
C TYR A 188 -5.53 -14.19 5.82
N ILE A 189 -6.10 -13.29 6.63
CA ILE A 189 -5.43 -12.06 7.05
C ILE A 189 -4.19 -12.39 7.90
N HIS A 190 -4.27 -13.38 8.80
CA HIS A 190 -3.11 -13.82 9.58
C HIS A 190 -1.96 -14.29 8.69
N ASN A 191 -2.23 -15.07 7.63
CA ASN A 191 -1.22 -15.51 6.66
C ASN A 191 -0.54 -14.35 5.92
N ILE A 192 -1.29 -13.30 5.54
CA ILE A 192 -0.72 -12.09 4.91
C ILE A 192 0.22 -11.37 5.88
N ILE A 193 -0.19 -11.24 7.15
CA ILE A 193 0.62 -10.59 8.19
C ILE A 193 1.89 -11.39 8.46
N GLN A 194 1.79 -12.71 8.63
CA GLN A 194 2.94 -13.58 8.84
C GLN A 194 3.94 -13.47 7.68
N LEU A 195 3.47 -13.48 6.43
CA LEU A 195 4.32 -13.31 5.25
C LEU A 195 5.04 -11.94 5.24
N ALA A 196 4.40 -10.87 5.69
CA ALA A 196 5.02 -9.55 5.83
C ALA A 196 6.03 -9.49 7.00
N CYS A 197 5.74 -10.12 8.14
CA CYS A 197 6.69 -10.29 9.24
C CYS A 197 7.94 -11.04 8.78
N GLU A 198 7.77 -12.19 8.12
CA GLU A 198 8.87 -13.02 7.59
C GLU A 198 9.72 -12.24 6.56
N THR A 199 9.08 -11.44 5.70
CA THR A 199 9.75 -10.65 4.66
C THR A 199 10.61 -9.52 5.24
N VAL A 200 10.22 -8.92 6.38
CA VAL A 200 10.94 -7.74 6.95
C VAL A 200 11.83 -8.08 8.14
N TRP A 201 11.50 -9.13 8.90
CA TRP A 201 12.21 -9.49 10.15
C TRP A 201 12.85 -10.88 10.14
N GLY A 202 12.58 -11.71 9.14
CA GLY A 202 12.92 -13.13 9.16
C GLY A 202 11.97 -13.94 10.05
N THR A 203 12.23 -15.25 10.18
CA THR A 203 11.28 -16.24 10.73
C THR A 203 11.11 -16.13 12.26
N GLY A 204 10.34 -15.13 12.72
CA GLY A 204 9.94 -14.93 14.11
C GLY A 204 8.42 -15.00 14.28
N VAL A 205 7.93 -16.12 14.81
CA VAL A 205 6.49 -16.41 14.91
C VAL A 205 5.82 -15.55 16.00
N LEU A 206 4.70 -14.89 15.66
CA LEU A 206 3.79 -14.24 16.61
C LEU A 206 2.47 -15.01 16.67
N SER A 207 2.26 -15.75 17.76
CA SER A 207 1.03 -16.52 18.01
C SER A 207 -0.17 -15.62 18.37
N LEU A 208 -1.37 -16.02 17.96
CA LEU A 208 -2.63 -15.31 18.24
C LEU A 208 -3.74 -16.27 18.70
N SER A 209 -4.75 -15.76 19.40
CA SER A 209 -6.00 -16.46 19.69
C SER A 209 -7.23 -15.64 19.27
N THR A 210 -8.10 -16.29 18.50
CA THR A 210 -9.27 -15.75 17.78
C THR A 210 -10.49 -15.53 18.70
N GLU A 211 -11.41 -14.61 18.35
CA GLU A 211 -12.89 -14.71 18.49
C GLU A 211 -13.60 -13.66 17.57
N VAL A 212 -14.92 -13.78 17.36
CA VAL A 212 -15.71 -13.29 16.19
C VAL A 212 -16.72 -12.16 16.52
N GLY A 213 -17.19 -11.38 15.52
CA GLY A 213 -18.26 -10.37 15.66
C GLY A 213 -18.59 -9.61 14.35
N ASN A 214 -19.84 -9.15 14.20
CA ASN A 214 -20.58 -8.90 12.94
C ASN A 214 -21.71 -7.84 13.19
N ASP A 215 -22.32 -7.10 12.23
CA ASP A 215 -22.07 -6.79 10.80
C ASP A 215 -22.87 -5.53 10.35
N GLY A 216 -22.87 -5.15 9.05
CA GLY A 216 -23.83 -4.16 8.50
C GLY A 216 -23.63 -3.78 7.00
N PRO A 217 -24.69 -3.48 6.21
CA PRO A 217 -24.64 -3.54 4.73
C PRO A 217 -24.48 -2.21 3.95
N GLU A 218 -24.31 -2.37 2.61
CA GLU A 218 -24.61 -1.43 1.49
C GLU A 218 -23.58 -0.29 1.23
N GLU A 219 -22.96 -0.11 0.05
CA GLU A 219 -23.47 0.03 -1.33
C GLU A 219 -22.34 -0.33 -2.36
N LEU A 220 -22.68 -0.67 -3.60
CA LEU A 220 -21.82 -1.48 -4.50
C LEU A 220 -20.70 -0.72 -5.26
N ASP A 221 -19.52 -1.36 -5.34
CA ASP A 221 -18.32 -0.91 -6.08
C ASP A 221 -17.59 -2.14 -6.66
N GLU A 222 -17.00 -2.03 -7.86
CA GLU A 222 -16.38 -3.16 -8.58
C GLU A 222 -15.23 -3.81 -7.79
N CYS A 223 -14.60 -3.05 -6.90
CA CYS A 223 -13.57 -3.53 -5.98
C CYS A 223 -14.06 -4.58 -4.96
N ALA A 224 -15.37 -4.68 -4.71
CA ALA A 224 -15.94 -5.59 -3.71
C ALA A 224 -15.95 -7.06 -4.16
N TYR A 225 -15.89 -7.30 -5.47
CA TYR A 225 -16.09 -8.61 -6.10
C TYR A 225 -14.79 -9.35 -6.47
N LEU A 226 -13.63 -8.89 -5.99
CA LEU A 226 -12.33 -9.49 -6.33
C LEU A 226 -12.14 -10.94 -5.84
N CYS A 227 -13.11 -11.47 -5.09
CA CYS A 227 -13.04 -12.77 -4.43
C CYS A 227 -14.22 -13.72 -4.77
N GLU A 228 -15.13 -13.36 -5.68
CA GLU A 228 -16.15 -14.29 -6.23
C GLU A 228 -15.56 -15.14 -7.36
#